data_AF-A0A0S8A2I6-F1
#
_entry.id   AF-A0A0S8A2I6-F1
#
_cell.length_a   1.000
_cell.length_b   1.000
_cell.length_c   1.000
_cell.angle_alpha   90.00
_cell.angle_beta   90.00
_cell.angle_gamma   90.00
#
_symmetry.space_group_name_H-M   'P 1'
#
loop_
_entity.id
_entity.type
_entity.pdbx_description
1 polymer ?
#
loop_
_entity_poly.entity_id
_entity_poly.type
_entity_poly.pdbx_seq_one_letter_code
_entity_poly.pdbx_strand_id
1 'polypeptide(L)'
;VWRFSDTGVLDTEGFNSPMGYITDAPTGTWSYGNAVGIVGSDEIMVAGRIYDFSSNHMALWRIDASGALAFTTTDSSAATQAAYGMATADIGDGYKVAITGNSGTATGQQMAIWMYDTDGNAISTFGNNGLMTFPPANSGDTSTGYSIAFDPTLNKLIVTGEITSTDTRMSLWKFDITNNALDSSFNSTGYVSFNDLNTTRGQSLVLDTSTNPYKLLVTGRVGIVNSLDMITWRYQSNGLPDSSFNGSQHYIVHNSAAGGNRNDWGNDIAIDSDGKIIIGGQSESLSNNDMAIWRYR
;
A
#
# COMPACT_ATOMS: atom_id res chain seq x y z
N VAL A 1 4.33 -11.99 -13.18
CA VAL A 1 4.90 -10.67 -13.58
C VAL A 1 5.02 -10.63 -15.09
N TRP A 2 4.64 -9.53 -15.73
CA TRP A 2 4.82 -9.31 -17.18
C TRP A 2 5.83 -8.17 -17.36
N ARG A 3 6.74 -8.28 -18.33
CA ARG A 3 7.69 -7.18 -18.64
C ARG A 3 7.42 -6.63 -20.04
N PHE A 4 7.34 -5.31 -20.14
CA PHE A 4 7.16 -4.61 -21.41
C PHE A 4 8.34 -3.68 -21.67
N SER A 5 8.64 -3.43 -22.95
CA SER A 5 9.55 -2.36 -23.37
C SER A 5 8.97 -0.98 -23.05
N ASP A 6 9.81 0.05 -23.17
CA ASP A 6 9.40 1.46 -23.12
C ASP A 6 8.36 1.85 -24.19
N THR A 7 8.29 1.06 -25.27
CA THR A 7 7.33 1.17 -26.37
C THR A 7 6.07 0.31 -26.16
N GLY A 8 5.96 -0.39 -25.02
CA GLY A 8 4.80 -1.18 -24.65
C GLY A 8 4.72 -2.57 -25.29
N VAL A 9 5.81 -3.05 -25.89
CA VAL A 9 5.90 -4.39 -26.48
C VAL A 9 6.27 -5.40 -25.39
N LEU A 10 5.58 -6.54 -25.34
CA LEU A 10 5.93 -7.62 -24.40
C LEU A 10 7.35 -8.12 -24.67
N ASP A 11 8.20 -8.16 -23.65
CA ASP A 11 9.60 -8.51 -23.78
C ASP A 11 9.82 -10.03 -23.79
N THR A 12 9.48 -10.66 -24.92
CA THR A 12 9.58 -12.11 -25.11
C THR A 12 11.02 -12.62 -25.30
N GLU A 13 11.97 -11.73 -25.59
CA GLU A 13 13.37 -12.09 -25.84
C GLU A 13 14.22 -11.99 -24.57
N GLY A 14 14.02 -10.93 -23.77
CA GLY A 14 14.83 -10.65 -22.59
C GLY A 14 14.26 -11.20 -21.27
N PHE A 15 12.96 -11.52 -21.20
CA PHE A 15 12.29 -11.89 -19.95
C PHE A 15 11.53 -13.21 -20.04
N ASN A 16 11.93 -14.19 -19.24
CA ASN A 16 11.41 -15.56 -19.24
C ASN A 16 11.17 -16.07 -20.67
N SER A 17 12.17 -15.92 -21.53
CA SER A 17 12.04 -16.16 -22.96
C SER A 17 11.55 -17.60 -23.22
N PRO A 18 10.56 -17.81 -24.12
CA PRO A 18 9.99 -16.83 -25.06
C PRO A 18 8.73 -16.11 -24.55
N MET A 19 8.40 -16.18 -23.26
CA MET A 19 7.06 -15.82 -22.76
C MET A 19 6.89 -14.32 -22.52
N GLY A 20 7.91 -13.61 -22.03
CA GLY A 20 7.79 -12.20 -21.60
C GLY A 20 7.03 -12.00 -20.29
N TYR A 21 6.64 -13.10 -19.64
CA TYR A 21 5.99 -13.09 -18.33
C TYR A 21 6.31 -14.36 -17.55
N ILE A 22 6.16 -14.29 -16.23
CA ILE A 22 6.31 -15.41 -15.29
C ILE A 22 4.98 -15.63 -14.56
N THR A 23 4.59 -16.90 -14.47
CA THR A 23 3.43 -17.36 -13.68
C THR A 23 3.83 -18.15 -12.44
N ASP A 24 5.06 -18.66 -12.36
CA ASP A 24 5.52 -19.51 -11.27
C ASP A 24 6.18 -18.70 -10.15
N ALA A 25 5.49 -18.61 -9.03
CA ALA A 25 6.03 -18.18 -7.75
C ALA A 25 5.40 -19.10 -6.65
N PRO A 26 6.11 -20.17 -6.20
CA PRO A 26 5.61 -21.35 -5.46
C PRO A 26 5.53 -21.08 -3.93
N THR A 27 5.07 -21.92 -2.97
CA THR A 27 4.42 -23.24 -2.87
C THR A 27 3.14 -23.12 -2.01
N GLY A 28 2.00 -23.61 -2.49
CA GLY A 28 0.67 -23.54 -1.86
C GLY A 28 -0.39 -23.96 -2.89
N THR A 29 -1.68 -23.78 -2.62
CA THR A 29 -2.75 -24.04 -3.62
C THR A 29 -2.91 -22.90 -4.62
N TRP A 30 -2.77 -21.66 -4.15
CA TRP A 30 -2.80 -20.46 -4.99
C TRP A 30 -2.02 -19.33 -4.31
N SER A 31 -1.60 -18.37 -5.11
CA SER A 31 -0.87 -17.18 -4.66
C SER A 31 -1.42 -15.92 -5.33
N TYR A 32 -1.18 -14.78 -4.69
CA TYR A 32 -1.47 -13.44 -5.22
C TYR A 32 -0.22 -12.57 -5.10
N GLY A 33 0.19 -11.92 -6.19
CA GLY A 33 1.12 -10.80 -6.14
C GLY A 33 0.33 -9.49 -6.08
N ASN A 34 0.37 -8.80 -4.94
CA ASN A 34 -0.42 -7.60 -4.70
C ASN A 34 0.37 -6.31 -4.93
N ALA A 35 1.69 -6.37 -4.77
CA ALA A 35 2.58 -5.24 -5.04
C ALA A 35 3.82 -5.72 -5.79
N VAL A 36 4.32 -4.87 -6.68
CA VAL A 36 5.55 -5.09 -7.45
C VAL A 36 6.41 -3.84 -7.38
N GLY A 37 7.72 -4.00 -7.27
CA GLY A 37 8.67 -2.90 -7.20
C GLY A 37 10.02 -3.30 -7.77
N ILE A 38 10.80 -2.31 -8.18
CA ILE A 38 12.17 -2.52 -8.64
C ILE A 38 13.14 -2.17 -7.51
N VAL A 39 14.21 -2.94 -7.39
CA VAL A 39 15.31 -2.73 -6.47
C VAL A 39 16.60 -2.65 -7.28
N GLY A 40 17.46 -1.65 -6.98
CA GLY A 40 18.68 -1.43 -7.74
C GLY A 40 18.40 -1.10 -9.20
N SER A 41 19.13 -1.72 -10.14
CA SER A 41 18.95 -1.45 -11.57
C SER A 41 17.82 -2.27 -12.20
N ASP A 42 17.71 -3.56 -11.89
CA ASP A 42 16.83 -4.48 -12.66
C ASP A 42 16.24 -5.64 -11.84
N GLU A 43 16.39 -5.64 -10.51
CA GLU A 43 15.77 -6.70 -9.68
C GLU A 43 14.31 -6.37 -9.41
N ILE A 44 13.44 -7.36 -9.60
CA ILE A 44 12.00 -7.21 -9.41
C ILE A 44 11.63 -7.90 -8.09
N MET A 45 11.07 -7.12 -7.17
CA MET A 45 10.43 -7.64 -5.97
C MET A 45 8.93 -7.73 -6.20
N VAL A 46 8.32 -8.79 -5.71
CA VAL A 46 6.87 -8.95 -5.67
C VAL A 46 6.49 -9.31 -4.25
N ALA A 47 5.56 -8.56 -3.66
CA ALA A 47 4.97 -8.89 -2.38
C ALA A 47 3.52 -9.32 -2.57
N GLY A 48 3.08 -10.24 -1.72
CA GLY A 48 1.70 -10.68 -1.71
C GLY A 48 1.50 -11.83 -0.76
N ARG A 49 0.72 -12.84 -1.17
CA ARG A 49 0.39 -13.96 -0.28
C ARG A 49 0.33 -15.30 -0.98
N ILE A 50 0.58 -16.34 -0.20
CA ILE A 50 0.43 -17.74 -0.57
C ILE A 50 -0.60 -18.39 0.35
N TYR A 51 -1.52 -19.19 -0.19
CA TYR A 51 -2.48 -19.97 0.59
C TYR A 51 -2.09 -21.45 0.62
N ASP A 52 -1.92 -22.02 1.82
CA ASP A 52 -1.37 -23.37 2.04
C ASP A 52 -2.41 -24.43 2.45
N PHE A 53 -3.68 -24.26 2.04
CA PHE A 53 -4.87 -25.01 2.48
C PHE A 53 -5.37 -24.70 3.90
N SER A 54 -4.59 -24.01 4.73
CA SER A 54 -4.97 -23.71 6.11
C SER A 54 -5.00 -22.22 6.40
N SER A 55 -4.03 -21.49 5.87
CA SER A 55 -3.87 -20.05 6.11
C SER A 55 -3.23 -19.34 4.93
N ASN A 56 -3.35 -18.01 4.94
CA ASN A 56 -2.56 -17.17 4.05
C ASN A 56 -1.22 -16.89 4.73
N HIS A 57 -0.16 -16.77 3.94
CA HIS A 57 1.17 -16.37 4.39
C HIS A 57 1.61 -15.20 3.53
N MET A 58 2.18 -14.16 4.15
CA MET A 58 2.86 -13.13 3.37
C MET A 58 3.99 -13.83 2.62
N ALA A 59 4.14 -13.46 1.35
CA ALA A 59 5.20 -13.93 0.50
C ALA A 59 5.91 -12.75 -0.16
N LEU A 60 7.23 -12.87 -0.22
CA LEU A 60 8.12 -11.99 -0.97
C LEU A 60 8.87 -12.85 -1.99
N TRP A 61 8.76 -12.47 -3.26
CA TRP A 61 9.47 -13.09 -4.36
C TRP A 61 10.47 -12.11 -4.94
N ARG A 62 11.71 -12.55 -5.15
CA ARG A 62 12.69 -11.82 -5.96
C ARG A 62 12.84 -12.51 -7.30
N ILE A 63 12.70 -11.72 -8.35
CA ILE A 63 12.83 -12.13 -9.75
C ILE A 63 13.96 -11.31 -10.35
N ASP A 64 14.91 -11.98 -11.00
CA ASP A 64 16.02 -11.28 -11.64
C ASP A 64 15.62 -10.64 -12.99
N ALA A 65 16.56 -9.91 -13.59
CA ALA A 65 16.37 -9.26 -14.88
C ALA A 65 16.11 -10.23 -16.05
N SER A 66 16.40 -11.52 -15.92
CA SER A 66 16.06 -12.52 -16.94
C SER A 66 14.66 -13.12 -16.74
N GLY A 67 14.05 -12.86 -15.58
CA GLY A 67 12.80 -13.46 -15.16
C GLY A 67 12.96 -14.78 -14.41
N ALA A 68 14.17 -15.13 -13.96
CA ALA A 68 14.36 -16.28 -13.09
C ALA A 68 13.97 -15.94 -11.66
N LEU A 69 13.24 -16.85 -11.00
CA LEU A 69 12.91 -16.72 -9.59
C LEU A 69 14.17 -16.98 -8.75
N ALA A 70 14.64 -15.96 -8.04
CA ALA A 70 15.83 -16.04 -7.21
C ALA A 70 15.54 -16.63 -5.82
N PHE A 71 14.46 -16.17 -5.17
CA PHE A 71 13.98 -16.75 -3.91
C PHE A 71 12.48 -16.55 -3.71
N THR A 72 11.93 -17.32 -2.76
CA THR A 72 10.64 -17.07 -2.13
C THR A 72 10.83 -17.06 -0.62
N THR A 73 10.48 -15.95 0.03
CA THR A 73 10.40 -15.85 1.49
C THR A 73 8.95 -15.86 1.90
N THR A 74 8.59 -16.70 2.88
CA THR A 74 7.27 -16.68 3.49
C THR A 74 7.37 -16.38 4.97
N ASP A 75 6.44 -15.60 5.50
CA ASP A 75 6.23 -15.57 6.94
C ASP A 75 5.35 -16.75 7.35
N SER A 76 5.98 -17.76 7.94
CA SER A 76 5.31 -18.96 8.45
C SER A 76 4.65 -18.76 9.81
N SER A 77 4.68 -17.55 10.39
CA SER A 77 3.89 -17.26 11.59
C SER A 77 2.41 -17.45 11.24
N ALA A 78 1.70 -18.25 12.04
CA ALA A 78 0.29 -18.64 11.83
C ALA A 78 -0.72 -17.46 11.90
N ALA A 79 -0.19 -16.25 11.97
CA ALA A 79 -0.87 -14.99 12.16
C ALA A 79 -1.07 -14.24 10.84
N THR A 80 -0.23 -14.41 9.83
CA THR A 80 -0.35 -13.57 8.63
C THR A 80 -1.67 -13.83 7.87
N GLN A 81 -2.35 -12.78 7.39
CA GLN A 81 -3.63 -12.93 6.68
C GLN A 81 -3.61 -12.29 5.29
N ALA A 82 -2.93 -11.17 5.12
CA ALA A 82 -2.72 -10.57 3.81
C ALA A 82 -1.54 -9.59 3.80
N ALA A 83 -0.87 -9.49 2.66
CA ALA A 83 0.06 -8.41 2.32
C ALA A 83 -0.45 -7.69 1.08
N TYR A 84 -0.57 -6.37 1.12
CA TYR A 84 -1.24 -5.56 0.09
C TYR A 84 -0.32 -4.55 -0.57
N GLY A 85 0.53 -3.88 0.20
CA GLY A 85 1.43 -2.83 -0.31
C GLY A 85 2.89 -3.16 -0.06
N MET A 86 3.77 -2.64 -0.91
CA MET A 86 5.22 -2.76 -0.76
C MET A 86 5.90 -1.46 -1.15
N ALA A 87 6.95 -1.10 -0.40
CA ALA A 87 7.87 -0.04 -0.75
C ALA A 87 9.31 -0.56 -0.67
N THR A 88 10.18 0.03 -1.48
CA THR A 88 11.62 -0.26 -1.49
C THR A 88 12.39 1.04 -1.39
N ALA A 89 13.46 1.06 -0.59
CA ALA A 89 14.32 2.24 -0.46
C ALA A 89 15.72 1.85 0.03
N ASP A 90 16.75 2.56 -0.43
CA ASP A 90 18.06 2.57 0.22
C ASP A 90 18.05 3.59 1.35
N ILE A 91 18.24 3.11 2.58
CA ILE A 91 18.22 3.92 3.80
C ILE A 91 19.63 4.21 4.34
N GLY A 92 20.67 4.02 3.51
CA GLY A 92 22.07 4.34 3.83
C GLY A 92 22.91 3.17 4.30
N ASP A 93 22.31 1.99 4.48
CA ASP A 93 22.96 0.71 4.78
C ASP A 93 22.50 -0.41 3.82
N GLY A 94 22.08 -0.01 2.61
CA GLY A 94 21.56 -0.89 1.57
C GLY A 94 20.04 -0.89 1.49
N TYR A 95 19.53 -1.37 0.36
CA TYR A 95 18.10 -1.43 0.08
C TYR A 95 17.34 -2.28 1.10
N LYS A 96 16.16 -1.80 1.48
CA LYS A 96 15.19 -2.47 2.32
C LYS A 96 13.88 -2.61 1.56
N VAL A 97 13.14 -3.67 1.90
CA VAL A 97 11.81 -3.96 1.37
C VAL A 97 10.83 -3.95 2.54
N ALA A 98 9.92 -2.99 2.55
CA ALA A 98 8.85 -2.90 3.54
C ALA A 98 7.53 -3.34 2.90
N ILE A 99 6.83 -4.26 3.55
CA ILE A 99 5.57 -4.83 3.07
C ILE A 99 4.51 -4.53 4.13
N THR A 100 3.35 -4.01 3.74
CA THR A 100 2.23 -3.77 4.66
C THR A 100 1.03 -4.66 4.37
N GLY A 101 0.24 -4.92 5.40
CA GLY A 101 -0.95 -5.74 5.30
C GLY A 101 -1.65 -5.91 6.63
N ASN A 102 -2.11 -7.13 6.92
CA ASN A 102 -2.64 -7.49 8.22
C ASN A 102 -2.15 -8.86 8.72
N SER A 103 -2.03 -8.93 10.05
CA SER A 103 -1.67 -10.09 10.84
C SER A 103 -2.76 -10.35 11.86
N GLY A 104 -3.36 -11.54 11.83
CA GLY A 104 -4.24 -12.10 12.84
C GLY A 104 -3.53 -12.30 14.17
N THR A 105 -4.11 -11.72 15.21
CA THR A 105 -3.66 -11.87 16.58
C THR A 105 -4.78 -12.46 17.41
N ALA A 106 -4.50 -12.84 18.67
CA ALA A 106 -5.54 -13.29 19.60
C ALA A 106 -6.67 -12.26 19.82
N THR A 107 -6.42 -10.98 19.48
CA THR A 107 -7.36 -9.88 19.66
C THR A 107 -7.98 -9.37 18.36
N GLY A 108 -7.73 -10.02 17.21
CA GLY A 108 -8.25 -9.62 15.90
C GLY A 108 -7.15 -9.35 14.86
N GLN A 109 -7.56 -8.90 13.67
CA GLN A 109 -6.65 -8.48 12.59
C GLN A 109 -5.96 -7.15 12.96
N GLN A 110 -4.63 -7.11 12.92
CA GLN A 110 -3.84 -5.92 13.16
C GLN A 110 -3.03 -5.58 11.92
N MET A 111 -2.93 -4.30 11.60
CA MET A 111 -2.04 -3.82 10.56
C MET A 111 -0.62 -4.27 10.89
N ALA A 112 0.06 -4.78 9.88
CA ALA A 112 1.41 -5.32 10.00
C ALA A 112 2.34 -4.69 8.99
N ILE A 113 3.62 -4.60 9.37
CA ILE A 113 4.73 -4.28 8.49
C ILE A 113 5.76 -5.39 8.62
N TRP A 114 6.10 -6.01 7.50
CA TRP A 114 7.27 -6.89 7.40
C TRP A 114 8.41 -6.13 6.74
N MET A 115 9.63 -6.27 7.27
CA MET A 115 10.83 -5.64 6.76
C MET A 115 11.87 -6.70 6.40
N TYR A 116 12.32 -6.69 5.15
CA TYR A 116 13.33 -7.59 4.60
C TYR A 116 14.49 -6.82 3.98
N ASP A 117 15.65 -7.45 3.91
CA ASP A 117 16.71 -7.04 2.99
C ASP A 117 16.41 -7.51 1.55
N THR A 118 17.28 -7.16 0.61
CA THR A 118 17.15 -7.55 -0.79
C THR A 118 17.43 -9.03 -1.04
N ASP A 119 17.96 -9.75 -0.06
CA ASP A 119 18.20 -11.19 -0.10
C ASP A 119 17.06 -12.00 0.52
N GLY A 120 15.99 -11.32 0.94
CA GLY A 120 14.80 -11.95 1.50
C GLY A 120 14.96 -12.34 2.96
N ASN A 121 16.02 -11.89 3.65
CA ASN A 121 16.20 -12.12 5.07
C ASN A 121 15.43 -11.05 5.86
N ALA A 122 14.71 -11.48 6.89
CA ALA A 122 14.01 -10.57 7.79
C ALA A 122 15.03 -9.67 8.52
N ILE A 123 14.76 -8.37 8.58
CA ILE A 123 15.58 -7.43 9.34
C ILE A 123 15.32 -7.67 10.84
N SER A 124 16.19 -8.43 11.48
CA SER A 124 15.98 -8.91 12.86
C SER A 124 15.88 -7.80 13.91
N THR A 125 16.41 -6.62 13.62
CA THR A 125 16.32 -5.42 14.45
C THR A 125 15.02 -4.65 14.28
N PHE A 126 14.19 -4.99 13.29
CA PHE A 126 12.89 -4.37 13.06
C PHE A 126 11.79 -5.15 13.79
N GLY A 127 11.12 -4.51 14.74
CA GLY A 127 10.04 -5.11 15.53
C GLY A 127 10.44 -6.45 16.17
N ASN A 128 9.58 -7.45 16.04
CA ASN A 128 9.84 -8.82 16.44
C ASN A 128 10.37 -9.62 15.24
N ASN A 129 11.69 -9.57 15.03
CA ASN A 129 12.41 -10.32 14.00
C ASN A 129 11.91 -10.06 12.57
N GLY A 130 11.78 -8.79 12.21
CA GLY A 130 11.32 -8.32 10.90
C GLY A 130 9.82 -8.04 10.81
N LEU A 131 9.04 -8.29 11.87
CA LEU A 131 7.60 -8.03 11.91
C LEU A 131 7.26 -6.99 12.98
N MET A 132 6.54 -5.95 12.59
CA MET A 132 5.87 -5.03 13.50
C MET A 132 4.37 -5.10 13.29
N THR A 133 3.61 -5.31 14.38
CA THR A 133 2.14 -5.21 14.36
C THR A 133 1.70 -4.02 15.18
N PHE A 134 0.66 -3.32 14.71
CA PHE A 134 0.07 -2.23 15.46
C PHE A 134 -1.36 -2.60 15.91
N PRO A 135 -1.56 -2.98 17.18
CA PRO A 135 -2.89 -3.20 17.70
C PRO A 135 -3.65 -1.87 17.69
N PRO A 136 -4.92 -1.85 17.24
CA PRO A 136 -5.75 -0.68 17.45
C PRO A 136 -5.94 -0.43 18.96
N ALA A 137 -6.28 0.81 19.32
CA ALA A 137 -6.31 1.28 20.71
C ALA A 137 -7.27 0.49 21.62
N ASN A 138 -8.26 -0.20 21.04
CA ASN A 138 -9.25 -1.00 21.77
C ASN A 138 -9.17 -2.49 21.39
N SER A 139 -9.34 -3.35 22.38
CA SER A 139 -9.48 -4.79 22.18
C SER A 139 -10.78 -5.09 21.43
N GLY A 140 -10.70 -5.41 20.15
CA GLY A 140 -11.84 -5.77 19.30
C GLY A 140 -11.89 -5.03 17.97
N ASP A 141 -11.19 -3.90 17.86
CA ASP A 141 -11.00 -3.19 16.60
C ASP A 141 -10.06 -4.00 15.70
N THR A 142 -10.22 -3.89 14.39
CA THR A 142 -9.27 -4.44 13.41
C THR A 142 -8.58 -3.35 12.63
N SER A 143 -7.37 -3.62 12.12
CA SER A 143 -6.67 -2.69 11.25
C SER A 143 -5.99 -3.43 10.09
N THR A 144 -5.88 -2.75 8.96
CA THR A 144 -5.23 -3.26 7.74
C THR A 144 -4.51 -2.12 7.03
N GLY A 145 -3.25 -2.36 6.63
CA GLY A 145 -2.49 -1.47 5.76
C GLY A 145 -2.65 -1.89 4.30
N TYR A 146 -2.93 -0.95 3.40
CA TYR A 146 -3.13 -1.20 1.98
C TYR A 146 -1.98 -0.68 1.12
N SER A 147 -1.36 0.43 1.50
CA SER A 147 -0.21 1.00 0.81
C SER A 147 0.78 1.57 1.81
N ILE A 148 2.06 1.57 1.42
CA ILE A 148 3.20 1.97 2.24
C ILE A 148 4.18 2.78 1.39
N ALA A 149 4.81 3.79 1.97
CA ALA A 149 5.93 4.51 1.36
C ALA A 149 7.04 4.75 2.39
N PHE A 150 8.28 4.76 1.89
CA PHE A 150 9.42 5.27 2.65
C PHE A 150 9.47 6.78 2.57
N ASP A 151 9.69 7.43 3.72
CA ASP A 151 10.24 8.77 3.78
C ASP A 151 11.77 8.64 3.81
N PRO A 152 12.44 8.82 2.66
CA PRO A 152 13.87 8.57 2.54
C PRO A 152 14.70 9.60 3.31
N THR A 153 14.10 10.70 3.77
CA THR A 153 14.83 11.76 4.47
C THR A 153 14.94 11.54 5.98
N LEU A 154 14.10 10.68 6.56
CA LEU A 154 13.93 10.58 8.01
C LEU A 154 13.91 9.15 8.58
N ASN A 155 14.25 8.11 7.81
CA ASN A 155 14.11 6.69 8.23
C ASN A 155 12.70 6.38 8.77
N LYS A 156 11.68 6.88 8.08
CA LYS A 156 10.27 6.66 8.44
C LYS A 156 9.54 5.87 7.37
N LEU A 157 8.52 5.15 7.81
CA LEU A 157 7.50 4.57 6.94
C LEU A 157 6.18 5.30 7.13
N ILE A 158 5.45 5.48 6.06
CA ILE A 158 4.06 5.94 6.10
C ILE A 158 3.20 4.84 5.52
N VAL A 159 2.16 4.43 6.24
CA VAL A 159 1.18 3.44 5.80
C VAL A 159 -0.18 4.10 5.73
N THR A 160 -0.96 3.82 4.69
CA THR A 160 -2.40 4.09 4.65
C THR A 160 -3.18 2.81 4.66
N GLY A 161 -4.40 2.87 5.19
CA GLY A 161 -5.30 1.74 5.18
C GLY A 161 -6.59 2.06 5.93
N GLU A 162 -6.99 1.14 6.79
CA GLU A 162 -8.20 1.29 7.59
C GLU A 162 -8.07 0.78 9.03
N ILE A 163 -8.85 1.42 9.91
CA ILE A 163 -9.22 0.91 11.23
C ILE A 163 -10.71 0.63 11.19
N THR A 164 -11.13 -0.58 11.55
CA THR A 164 -12.54 -0.96 11.67
C THR A 164 -12.91 -1.16 13.13
N SER A 165 -13.93 -0.43 13.55
CA SER A 165 -14.59 -0.55 14.85
C SER A 165 -16.10 -0.71 14.62
N THR A 166 -16.92 0.25 15.07
CA THR A 166 -18.34 0.36 14.69
C THR A 166 -18.54 0.75 13.22
N ASP A 167 -17.57 1.45 12.66
CA ASP A 167 -17.43 1.87 11.27
C ASP A 167 -15.98 1.62 10.81
N THR A 168 -15.74 1.72 9.51
CA THR A 168 -14.39 1.64 8.94
C THR A 168 -13.89 3.04 8.64
N ARG A 169 -12.64 3.32 9.01
CA ARG A 169 -12.06 4.67 8.90
C ARG A 169 -10.74 4.60 8.19
N MET A 170 -10.58 5.43 7.16
CA MET A 170 -9.28 5.65 6.54
C MET A 170 -8.31 6.07 7.63
N SER A 171 -7.13 5.44 7.62
CA SER A 171 -6.10 5.72 8.61
C SER A 171 -4.75 5.91 7.94
N LEU A 172 -3.92 6.75 8.54
CA LEU A 172 -2.51 6.94 8.21
C LEU A 172 -1.67 6.68 9.44
N TRP A 173 -0.62 5.89 9.32
CA TRP A 173 0.34 5.65 10.38
C TRP A 173 1.72 6.08 9.92
N LYS A 174 2.47 6.75 10.80
CA LYS A 174 3.88 7.06 10.57
C LYS A 174 4.73 6.30 11.57
N PHE A 175 5.72 5.55 11.07
CA PHE A 175 6.60 4.72 11.88
C PHE A 175 8.02 5.26 11.87
N ASP A 176 8.64 5.23 13.02
CA ASP A 176 10.07 5.37 13.21
C ASP A 176 10.73 3.98 13.14
N ILE A 177 11.47 3.75 12.05
CA ILE A 177 12.16 2.47 11.83
C ILE A 177 13.31 2.30 12.82
N THR A 178 13.97 3.40 13.22
CA THR A 178 15.11 3.37 14.16
C THR A 178 14.64 2.98 15.56
N ASN A 179 13.52 3.55 15.99
CA ASN A 179 12.98 3.38 17.33
C ASN A 179 11.96 2.24 17.44
N ASN A 180 11.65 1.55 16.34
CA ASN A 180 10.66 0.48 16.27
C ASN A 180 9.29 0.88 16.86
N ALA A 181 8.84 2.10 16.58
CA ALA A 181 7.64 2.66 17.18
C ALA A 181 6.88 3.57 16.21
N LEU A 182 5.63 3.89 16.56
CA LEU A 182 4.94 5.01 15.92
C LEU A 182 5.68 6.33 16.20
N ASP A 183 5.74 7.19 15.19
CA ASP A 183 6.30 8.53 15.30
C ASP A 183 5.30 9.47 15.98
N SER A 184 5.40 9.63 17.30
CA SER A 184 4.48 10.45 18.08
C SER A 184 4.40 11.92 17.67
N SER A 185 5.34 12.43 16.85
CA SER A 185 5.24 13.77 16.27
C SER A 185 4.18 13.87 15.16
N PHE A 186 3.75 12.73 14.61
CA PHE A 186 2.70 12.66 13.60
C PHE A 186 1.31 12.68 14.28
N ASN A 187 0.57 13.77 14.09
CA ASN A 187 -0.75 13.99 14.69
C ASN A 187 -0.79 13.77 16.23
N SER A 188 0.33 13.99 16.92
CA SER A 188 0.51 13.76 18.38
C SER A 188 0.29 12.31 18.89
N THR A 189 -0.11 11.38 18.03
CA THR A 189 -0.44 9.99 18.37
C THR A 189 0.34 8.97 17.54
N GLY A 190 1.03 9.44 16.50
CA GLY A 190 1.65 8.60 15.48
C GLY A 190 0.73 8.16 14.36
N TYR A 191 -0.56 8.47 14.44
CA TYR A 191 -1.51 8.10 13.40
C TYR A 191 -2.67 9.10 13.24
N VAL A 192 -3.30 9.08 12.08
CA VAL A 192 -4.57 9.75 11.80
C VAL A 192 -5.62 8.68 11.63
N SER A 193 -6.80 8.90 12.19
CA SER A 193 -8.02 8.17 11.85
C SER A 193 -9.06 9.18 11.42
N PHE A 194 -9.51 9.10 10.18
CA PHE A 194 -10.42 10.05 9.59
C PHE A 194 -11.87 9.77 10.03
N ASN A 195 -12.48 10.74 10.72
CA ASN A 195 -13.79 10.58 11.38
C ASN A 195 -14.87 11.51 10.81
N ASP A 196 -14.59 12.27 9.74
CA ASP A 196 -15.48 13.35 9.29
C ASP A 196 -16.62 12.86 8.36
N LEU A 197 -16.61 11.58 7.96
CA LEU A 197 -17.58 10.97 7.05
C LEU A 197 -17.94 9.56 7.55
N ASN A 198 -18.82 8.85 6.81
CA ASN A 198 -19.14 7.44 7.08
C ASN A 198 -17.92 6.52 6.81
N THR A 199 -18.17 5.23 6.58
CA THR A 199 -17.18 4.22 6.19
C THR A 199 -16.17 4.75 5.15
N THR A 200 -14.91 4.89 5.52
CA THR A 200 -13.81 5.32 4.64
C THR A 200 -12.68 4.31 4.64
N ARG A 201 -11.94 4.22 3.53
CA ARG A 201 -10.73 3.38 3.39
C ARG A 201 -9.71 4.09 2.52
N GLY A 202 -8.46 4.16 2.98
CA GLY A 202 -7.31 4.54 2.15
C GLY A 202 -6.78 3.31 1.41
N GLN A 203 -6.62 3.39 0.09
CA GLN A 203 -6.18 2.27 -0.75
C GLN A 203 -4.73 2.47 -1.23
N SER A 204 -4.38 3.68 -1.66
CA SER A 204 -3.02 4.00 -2.10
C SER A 204 -2.57 5.35 -1.55
N LEU A 205 -1.27 5.51 -1.34
CA LEU A 205 -0.65 6.74 -0.85
C LEU A 205 0.58 7.10 -1.67
N VAL A 206 0.85 8.40 -1.78
CA VAL A 206 2.07 8.93 -2.39
C VAL A 206 2.57 10.14 -1.60
N LEU A 207 3.89 10.29 -1.57
CA LEU A 207 4.59 11.44 -0.99
C LEU A 207 4.80 12.49 -2.09
N ASP A 208 4.23 13.67 -1.93
CA ASP A 208 4.56 14.82 -2.78
C ASP A 208 5.85 15.47 -2.27
N THR A 209 6.97 15.07 -2.86
CA THR A 209 8.31 15.57 -2.52
C THR A 209 8.67 16.87 -3.24
N SER A 210 7.76 17.43 -4.05
CA SER A 210 7.97 18.75 -4.66
C SER A 210 7.86 19.88 -3.64
N THR A 211 7.24 19.61 -2.47
CA THR A 211 7.18 20.53 -1.34
C THR A 211 8.20 20.15 -0.26
N ASN A 212 8.67 21.14 0.49
CA ASN A 212 9.51 20.91 1.67
C ASN A 212 8.91 21.62 2.91
N PRO A 213 8.40 20.88 3.91
CA PRO A 213 8.33 19.41 3.95
C PRO A 213 7.32 18.85 2.93
N TYR A 214 7.43 17.55 2.61
CA TYR A 214 6.56 16.86 1.66
C TYR A 214 5.08 16.89 2.09
N LYS A 215 4.14 16.68 1.15
CA LYS A 215 2.73 16.39 1.46
C LYS A 215 2.44 14.91 1.31
N LEU A 216 1.39 14.45 1.99
CA LEU A 216 0.84 13.10 1.86
C LEU A 216 -0.46 13.18 1.07
N LEU A 217 -0.55 12.42 -0.01
CA LEU A 217 -1.79 12.22 -0.75
C LEU A 217 -2.24 10.77 -0.56
N VAL A 218 -3.54 10.61 -0.30
CA VAL A 218 -4.17 9.30 -0.13
C VAL A 218 -5.39 9.26 -1.04
N THR A 219 -5.56 8.17 -1.76
CA THR A 219 -6.81 7.88 -2.47
C THR A 219 -7.51 6.66 -1.89
N GLY A 220 -8.81 6.56 -2.09
CA GLY A 220 -9.58 5.38 -1.72
C GLY A 220 -11.07 5.58 -1.95
N ARG A 221 -11.87 5.27 -0.92
CA ARG A 221 -13.33 5.33 -1.00
C ARG A 221 -13.99 5.82 0.28
N VAL A 222 -15.18 6.39 0.12
CA VAL A 222 -16.05 6.88 1.19
C VAL A 222 -17.49 6.43 0.98
N GLY A 223 -18.17 5.99 2.03
CA GLY A 223 -19.60 5.68 2.00
C GLY A 223 -20.47 6.93 1.94
N ILE A 224 -21.23 7.10 0.86
CA ILE A 224 -22.22 8.15 0.71
C ILE A 224 -23.53 7.51 0.27
N VAL A 225 -24.56 7.59 1.12
CA VAL A 225 -25.96 7.13 0.90
C VAL A 225 -26.12 6.04 -0.19
N ASN A 226 -25.96 4.78 0.21
CA ASN A 226 -26.10 3.57 -0.65
C ASN A 226 -25.05 3.38 -1.76
N SER A 227 -24.00 4.20 -1.83
CA SER A 227 -22.81 3.97 -2.67
C SER A 227 -21.51 4.16 -1.88
N LEU A 228 -20.42 3.71 -2.48
CA LEU A 228 -19.06 4.12 -2.13
C LEU A 228 -18.58 5.08 -3.22
N ASP A 229 -18.08 6.25 -2.88
CA ASP A 229 -17.57 7.20 -3.85
C ASP A 229 -16.04 7.31 -3.73
N MET A 230 -15.36 7.65 -4.83
CA MET A 230 -13.92 7.84 -4.82
C MET A 230 -13.59 9.11 -4.03
N ILE A 231 -12.57 9.04 -3.17
CA ILE A 231 -12.13 10.17 -2.36
C ILE A 231 -10.61 10.25 -2.35
N THR A 232 -10.11 11.49 -2.33
CA THR A 232 -8.69 11.82 -2.21
C THR A 232 -8.49 12.78 -1.06
N TRP A 233 -7.62 12.44 -0.11
CA TRP A 233 -7.24 13.31 1.00
C TRP A 233 -5.83 13.86 0.79
N ARG A 234 -5.57 15.05 1.37
CA ARG A 234 -4.22 15.59 1.50
C ARG A 234 -3.90 15.97 2.94
N TYR A 235 -2.75 15.49 3.41
CA TYR A 235 -2.21 15.78 4.73
C TYR A 235 -0.82 16.41 4.64
N GLN A 236 -0.47 17.18 5.65
CA GLN A 236 0.90 17.63 5.86
C GLN A 236 1.79 16.44 6.29
N SER A 237 3.11 16.57 6.15
CA SER A 237 4.08 15.55 6.61
C SER A 237 4.00 15.20 8.10
N ASN A 238 3.41 16.09 8.92
CA ASN A 238 3.16 15.88 10.35
C ASN A 238 1.76 15.29 10.65
N GLY A 239 1.00 14.91 9.62
CA GLY A 239 -0.29 14.24 9.77
C GLY A 239 -1.48 15.16 10.01
N LEU A 240 -1.28 16.48 10.06
CA LEU A 240 -2.40 17.42 10.11
C LEU A 240 -3.05 17.57 8.72
N PRO A 241 -4.37 17.77 8.63
CA PRO A 241 -5.04 18.08 7.37
C PRO A 241 -4.42 19.29 6.65
N ASP A 242 -4.26 19.20 5.33
CA ASP A 242 -3.76 20.33 4.55
C ASP A 242 -4.92 21.21 4.05
N SER A 243 -5.18 22.31 4.76
CA SER A 243 -6.27 23.25 4.43
C SER A 243 -6.07 24.02 3.11
N SER A 244 -4.90 23.90 2.48
CA SER A 244 -4.68 24.42 1.12
C SER A 244 -5.23 23.49 0.04
N PHE A 245 -5.66 22.27 0.38
CA PHE A 245 -6.29 21.32 -0.53
C PHE A 245 -7.81 21.36 -0.39
N ASN A 246 -8.52 21.83 -1.40
CA ASN A 246 -9.99 21.96 -1.35
C ASN A 246 -10.50 22.70 -0.09
N GLY A 247 -9.75 23.72 0.36
CA GLY A 247 -10.09 24.55 1.52
C GLY A 247 -10.12 23.77 2.84
N SER A 248 -11.07 24.10 3.71
CA SER A 248 -11.20 23.46 5.03
C SER A 248 -11.55 21.97 4.96
N GLN A 249 -11.99 21.48 3.79
CA GLN A 249 -12.34 20.08 3.60
C GLN A 249 -11.14 19.17 3.45
N HIS A 250 -9.96 19.63 2.99
CA HIS A 250 -8.73 18.81 2.85
C HIS A 250 -8.85 17.48 2.09
N TYR A 251 -10.00 17.23 1.45
CA TYR A 251 -10.27 16.08 0.60
C TYR A 251 -11.20 16.45 -0.55
N ILE A 252 -11.22 15.65 -1.60
CA ILE A 252 -12.11 15.76 -2.76
C ILE A 252 -12.84 14.43 -2.92
N VAL A 253 -14.15 14.47 -3.17
CA VAL A 253 -14.96 13.29 -3.51
C VAL A 253 -15.40 13.39 -4.96
N HIS A 254 -15.38 12.26 -5.67
CA HIS A 254 -15.91 12.16 -7.03
C HIS A 254 -16.70 10.87 -7.19
N ASN A 255 -17.82 10.97 -7.89
CA ASN A 255 -18.65 9.84 -8.26
C ASN A 255 -18.99 9.86 -9.76
N SER A 256 -19.64 8.82 -10.26
CA SER A 256 -20.23 8.80 -11.62
C SER A 256 -19.26 8.98 -12.78
N ALA A 257 -18.00 8.58 -12.65
CA ALA A 257 -17.05 8.64 -13.77
C ALA A 257 -17.48 7.76 -14.96
N ALA A 258 -18.19 6.65 -14.68
CA ALA A 258 -18.82 5.76 -15.66
C ALA A 258 -20.27 6.16 -16.03
N GLY A 259 -20.76 7.32 -15.59
CA GLY A 259 -22.11 7.80 -15.90
C GLY A 259 -23.25 7.19 -15.07
N GLY A 260 -22.97 6.66 -13.88
CA GLY A 260 -23.98 6.17 -12.92
C GLY A 260 -23.61 6.44 -11.46
N ASN A 261 -24.59 6.37 -10.54
CA ASN A 261 -24.39 6.69 -9.11
C ASN A 261 -24.13 5.45 -8.24
N ARG A 262 -23.35 4.47 -8.75
CA ARG A 262 -22.97 3.28 -7.97
C ARG A 262 -21.57 3.49 -7.38
N ASN A 263 -20.81 2.42 -7.15
CA ASN A 263 -19.54 2.53 -6.46
C ASN A 263 -18.44 3.14 -7.36
N ASP A 264 -17.61 3.98 -6.77
CA ASP A 264 -16.39 4.53 -7.33
C ASP A 264 -15.23 4.27 -6.36
N TRP A 265 -14.11 3.78 -6.88
CA TRP A 265 -12.93 3.41 -6.11
C TRP A 265 -11.69 4.05 -6.69
N GLY A 266 -10.94 4.81 -5.89
CA GLY A 266 -9.59 5.21 -6.23
C GLY A 266 -8.61 4.14 -5.75
N ASN A 267 -8.14 3.29 -6.66
CA ASN A 267 -7.31 2.13 -6.31
C ASN A 267 -5.82 2.48 -6.22
N ASP A 268 -5.35 3.42 -7.04
CA ASP A 268 -3.94 3.85 -7.04
C ASP A 268 -3.80 5.36 -7.30
N ILE A 269 -2.70 5.95 -6.82
CA ILE A 269 -2.43 7.39 -6.93
C ILE A 269 -0.96 7.64 -7.30
N ALA A 270 -0.75 8.56 -8.24
CA ALA A 270 0.57 9.04 -8.63
C ALA A 270 0.57 10.56 -8.80
N ILE A 271 1.76 11.15 -8.77
CA ILE A 271 1.98 12.57 -9.06
C ILE A 271 2.83 12.65 -10.32
N ASP A 272 2.37 13.40 -11.33
CA ASP A 272 3.14 13.62 -12.55
C ASP A 272 4.23 14.68 -12.36
N SER A 273 5.11 14.85 -13.35
CA SER A 273 6.23 15.80 -13.29
C SER A 273 5.82 17.27 -13.19
N ASP A 274 4.55 17.59 -13.48
CA ASP A 274 4.01 18.94 -13.34
C ASP A 274 3.20 19.10 -12.04
N GLY A 275 3.24 18.12 -11.14
CA GLY A 275 2.54 18.13 -9.86
C GLY A 275 1.05 17.77 -9.95
N LYS A 276 0.57 17.22 -11.08
CA LYS A 276 -0.84 16.78 -11.17
C LYS A 276 -1.02 15.45 -10.48
N ILE A 277 -2.14 15.34 -9.77
CA ILE A 277 -2.54 14.11 -9.08
C ILE A 277 -3.31 13.24 -10.06
N ILE A 278 -2.81 12.04 -10.33
CA ILE A 278 -3.43 11.03 -11.19
C ILE A 278 -3.93 9.90 -10.31
N ILE A 279 -5.19 9.52 -10.50
CA ILE A 279 -5.81 8.42 -9.75
C ILE A 279 -6.34 7.40 -10.75
N GLY A 280 -5.84 6.18 -10.64
CA GLY A 280 -6.37 5.02 -11.36
C GLY A 280 -7.38 4.29 -10.49
N GLY A 281 -8.48 3.85 -11.08
CA GLY A 281 -9.50 3.15 -10.31
C GLY A 281 -10.64 2.60 -11.15
N GLN A 282 -11.78 2.45 -10.50
CA GLN A 282 -12.96 1.83 -11.07
C GLN A 282 -14.20 2.65 -10.73
N SER A 283 -15.13 2.73 -11.67
CA SER A 283 -16.43 3.38 -11.52
C SER A 283 -17.53 2.46 -12.02
N GLU A 284 -18.61 2.33 -11.26
CA GLU A 284 -19.74 1.47 -11.59
C GLU A 284 -20.88 2.29 -12.24
N SER A 285 -21.31 1.86 -13.42
CA SER A 285 -22.55 2.30 -14.06
C SER A 285 -23.71 1.37 -13.64
N LEU A 286 -24.91 1.58 -14.20
CA LEU A 286 -26.06 0.70 -13.90
C LEU A 286 -25.86 -0.75 -14.36
N SER A 287 -25.00 -0.98 -15.34
CA SER A 287 -24.86 -2.28 -16.03
C SER A 287 -23.44 -2.81 -16.09
N ASN A 288 -22.42 -2.03 -15.72
CA ASN A 288 -21.02 -2.45 -15.83
C ASN A 288 -20.09 -1.72 -14.86
N ASN A 289 -18.87 -2.25 -14.74
CA ASN A 289 -17.75 -1.70 -14.02
C ASN A 289 -16.70 -1.24 -15.04
N ASP A 290 -16.40 0.05 -15.04
CA ASP A 290 -15.48 0.66 -16.00
C ASP A 290 -14.20 1.13 -15.30
N MET A 291 -13.08 1.06 -16.01
CA MET A 291 -11.84 1.70 -15.57
C MET A 291 -12.03 3.21 -15.59
N ALA A 292 -11.63 3.88 -14.52
CA ALA A 292 -11.68 5.33 -14.41
C ALA A 292 -10.28 5.90 -14.13
N ILE A 293 -10.01 7.05 -14.74
CA ILE A 293 -8.81 7.85 -14.47
C ILE A 293 -9.28 9.25 -14.10
N TRP A 294 -8.99 9.67 -12.86
CA TRP A 294 -9.21 11.04 -12.42
C TRP A 294 -7.89 11.80 -12.43
N ARG A 295 -7.95 13.09 -12.79
CA ARG A 295 -6.79 13.99 -12.77
C ARG A 295 -7.16 15.32 -12.13
N TYR A 296 -6.42 15.69 -11.09
CA TYR A 296 -6.56 16.98 -10.41
C TYR A 296 -5.34 17.87 -10.65
N ARG A 297 -5.54 19.17 -10.45
CA ARG A 297 -4.50 20.21 -10.42
C ARG A 297 -4.47 20.83 -9.03
#